data_AF-A0A4Y2ATU6-F1
#
_entry.id   AF-A0A4Y2ATU6-F1
#
_cell.length_a   1.000
_cell.length_b   1.000
_cell.length_c   1.000
_cell.angle_alpha   90.00
_cell.angle_beta   90.00
_cell.angle_gamma   90.00
#
_symmetry.space_group_name_H-M   'P 1'
#
loop_
_entity.id
_entity.type
_entity.pdbx_description
1 polymer ?
#
loop_
_entity_poly.entity_id
_entity_poly.type
_entity_poly.pdbx_seq_one_letter_code
_entity_poly.pdbx_strand_id
1 'polypeptide(L)'
;MAGIYLEKNVSSEGKARIKEFHQYLSEKKMTPEGVSKKECIVQKLFKERMRTRLVLHFYTAVLPLLKKYVCLFQTKEPLIHKLYDEQEQLFLDFLSCFLKHEVLKGKNVKQLLSVNLSEDEVMLKKSKMFLGSAESIVSKDLKHDTVAAFLKQANQAYVECAQYLQKKLPLNSSFLQSISEIDPIARGHSVTADRLKRLPKLVTNVLMQEEEMQYSLDVHLY
;
A
#
# COMPACT_ATOMS: atom_id res chain seq x y z
N MET A 1 -24.58 3.23 -34.51
CA MET A 1 -23.69 4.43 -34.58
C MET A 1 -24.48 5.74 -34.58
N ALA A 2 -25.52 5.91 -35.41
CA ALA A 2 -26.29 7.16 -35.48
C ALA A 2 -26.88 7.64 -34.12
N GLY A 3 -27.40 6.71 -33.31
CA GLY A 3 -27.97 7.04 -31.98
C GLY A 3 -26.94 7.56 -30.96
N ILE A 4 -25.73 7.00 -30.94
CA ILE A 4 -24.67 7.40 -29.98
C ILE A 4 -24.15 8.81 -30.29
N TYR A 5 -24.02 9.18 -31.58
CA TYR A 5 -23.57 10.52 -31.95
C TYR A 5 -24.59 11.60 -31.59
N LEU A 6 -25.89 11.29 -31.68
CA LEU A 6 -26.96 12.16 -31.21
C LEU A 6 -26.93 12.29 -29.68
N GLU A 7 -26.82 11.16 -28.97
CA GLU A 7 -26.75 11.14 -27.49
C GLU A 7 -25.56 11.92 -26.91
N LYS A 8 -24.43 11.96 -27.64
CA LYS A 8 -23.21 12.68 -27.23
C LYS A 8 -23.04 14.05 -27.89
N ASN A 9 -24.07 14.58 -28.56
CA ASN A 9 -24.05 15.88 -29.23
C ASN A 9 -22.82 16.09 -30.15
N VAL A 10 -22.44 15.05 -30.91
CA VAL A 10 -21.28 15.12 -31.81
C VAL A 10 -21.63 15.91 -33.06
N SER A 11 -20.87 16.97 -33.33
CA SER A 11 -21.04 17.83 -34.53
C SER A 11 -20.83 17.06 -35.83
N SER A 12 -21.30 17.63 -36.94
CA SER A 12 -21.06 17.10 -38.30
C SER A 12 -19.56 16.95 -38.59
N GLU A 13 -18.75 17.94 -38.22
CA GLU A 13 -17.28 17.90 -38.33
C GLU A 13 -16.68 16.79 -37.46
N GLY A 14 -17.17 16.63 -36.23
CA GLY A 14 -16.73 15.55 -35.33
C GLY A 14 -17.02 14.16 -35.90
N LYS A 15 -18.20 13.97 -36.52
CA LYS A 15 -18.55 12.73 -37.21
C LYS A 15 -17.63 12.44 -38.40
N ALA A 16 -17.28 13.47 -39.19
CA ALA A 16 -16.36 13.33 -40.31
C ALA A 16 -14.96 12.89 -39.84
N ARG A 17 -14.40 13.55 -38.81
CA ARG A 17 -13.12 13.16 -38.20
C ARG A 17 -13.13 11.74 -37.66
N ILE A 18 -14.18 11.32 -36.95
CA ILE A 18 -14.28 9.96 -36.43
C ILE A 18 -14.29 8.93 -37.58
N LYS A 19 -14.96 9.25 -38.70
CA LYS A 19 -14.98 8.40 -39.90
C LYS A 19 -13.59 8.28 -40.54
N GLU A 20 -12.85 9.39 -40.67
CA GLU A 20 -11.47 9.40 -41.15
C GLU A 20 -10.55 8.53 -40.26
N PHE A 21 -10.66 8.67 -38.94
CA PHE A 21 -9.91 7.82 -38.00
C PHE A 21 -10.25 6.33 -38.15
N HIS A 22 -11.54 5.99 -38.33
CA HIS A 22 -11.94 4.60 -38.56
C HIS A 22 -11.37 4.04 -39.85
N GLN A 23 -11.37 4.82 -40.93
CA GLN A 23 -10.80 4.41 -42.22
C GLN A 23 -9.30 4.16 -42.11
N TYR A 24 -8.55 5.12 -41.56
CA TYR A 24 -7.12 4.97 -41.28
C TYR A 24 -6.81 3.72 -40.44
N LEU A 25 -7.59 3.49 -39.37
CA LEU A 25 -7.39 2.33 -38.49
C LEU A 25 -7.76 1.00 -39.16
N SER A 26 -8.63 1.00 -40.18
CA SER A 26 -9.00 -0.21 -40.92
C SER A 26 -7.92 -0.64 -41.92
N GLU A 27 -7.18 0.33 -42.48
CA GLU A 27 -6.08 0.10 -43.42
C GLU A 27 -4.78 -0.28 -42.69
N LYS A 28 -4.68 0.04 -41.40
CA LYS A 28 -3.53 -0.27 -40.56
C LYS A 28 -3.43 -1.78 -40.30
N LYS A 29 -2.45 -2.43 -40.93
CA LYS A 29 -2.08 -3.83 -40.63
C LYS A 29 -1.54 -3.91 -39.20
N MET A 30 -2.32 -4.52 -38.30
CA MET A 30 -1.90 -4.78 -36.92
C MET A 30 -1.28 -6.18 -36.81
N THR A 31 -0.26 -6.32 -35.96
CA THR A 31 0.24 -7.64 -35.58
C THR A 31 -0.80 -8.37 -34.73
N PRO A 32 -0.75 -9.72 -34.63
CA PRO A 32 -1.64 -10.48 -33.77
C PRO A 32 -1.66 -9.98 -32.31
N GLU A 33 -0.51 -9.61 -31.76
CA GLU A 33 -0.40 -9.06 -30.40
C GLU A 33 -1.07 -7.68 -30.30
N GLY A 34 -0.95 -6.86 -31.35
CA GLY A 34 -1.61 -5.56 -31.43
C GLY A 34 -3.14 -5.69 -31.41
N VAL A 35 -3.68 -6.66 -32.14
CA VAL A 35 -5.12 -6.97 -32.14
C VAL A 35 -5.57 -7.44 -30.75
N SER A 36 -4.86 -8.39 -30.15
CA SER A 36 -5.16 -8.90 -28.81
C SER A 36 -5.14 -7.79 -27.74
N LYS A 37 -4.13 -6.91 -27.76
CA LYS A 37 -4.07 -5.74 -26.86
C LYS A 37 -5.26 -4.80 -27.05
N LYS A 38 -5.64 -4.51 -28.30
CA LYS A 38 -6.80 -3.67 -28.61
C LYS A 38 -8.08 -4.29 -28.07
N GLU A 39 -8.30 -5.59 -28.30
CA GLU A 39 -9.46 -6.31 -27.79
C GLU A 39 -9.51 -6.29 -26.26
N CYS A 40 -8.38 -6.52 -25.59
CA CYS A 40 -8.27 -6.42 -24.14
C CYS A 40 -8.68 -5.02 -23.63
N ILE A 41 -8.17 -3.95 -24.25
CA ILE A 41 -8.55 -2.57 -23.88
C ILE A 41 -10.05 -2.36 -24.08
N VAL A 42 -10.61 -2.80 -25.21
CA VAL A 42 -12.04 -2.67 -25.49
C VAL A 42 -12.88 -3.41 -24.44
N GLN A 43 -12.49 -4.64 -24.08
CA GLN A 43 -13.16 -5.41 -23.03
C GLN A 43 -13.11 -4.67 -21.69
N LYS A 44 -11.94 -4.18 -21.26
CA LYS A 44 -11.76 -3.50 -19.98
C LYS A 44 -12.47 -2.15 -19.88
N LEU A 45 -12.50 -1.38 -20.97
CA LEU A 45 -13.08 -0.03 -20.97
C LEU A 45 -14.58 -0.01 -21.20
N PHE A 46 -15.11 -0.93 -22.02
CA PHE A 46 -16.51 -0.88 -22.43
C PHE A 46 -17.37 -1.98 -21.82
N LYS A 47 -16.85 -3.22 -21.71
CA LYS A 47 -17.63 -4.36 -21.20
C LYS A 47 -17.48 -4.54 -19.69
N GLU A 48 -16.27 -4.46 -19.19
CA GLU A 48 -15.95 -4.58 -17.76
C GLU A 48 -15.76 -3.22 -17.07
N ARG A 49 -16.32 -2.15 -17.64
CA ARG A 49 -16.05 -0.76 -17.23
C ARG A 49 -16.16 -0.55 -15.72
N MET A 50 -17.21 -1.08 -15.10
CA MET A 50 -17.42 -0.90 -13.66
C MET A 50 -16.35 -1.62 -12.84
N ARG A 51 -16.03 -2.88 -13.17
CA ARG A 51 -14.95 -3.64 -12.52
C ARG A 51 -13.62 -2.92 -12.67
N THR A 52 -13.27 -2.50 -13.87
CA THR A 52 -12.03 -1.77 -14.15
C THR A 52 -11.94 -0.50 -13.31
N ARG A 53 -13.02 0.29 -13.21
CA ARG A 53 -13.05 1.50 -12.37
C ARG A 53 -12.89 1.19 -10.89
N LEU A 54 -13.61 0.20 -10.35
CA LEU A 54 -13.48 -0.22 -8.96
C LEU A 54 -12.03 -0.58 -8.62
N VAL A 55 -11.41 -1.42 -9.46
CA VAL A 55 -10.04 -1.88 -9.27
C VAL A 55 -9.02 -0.75 -9.40
N LEU A 56 -9.16 0.12 -10.40
CA LEU A 56 -8.26 1.27 -10.57
C LEU A 56 -8.35 2.23 -9.36
N HIS A 57 -9.57 2.61 -8.96
CA HIS A 57 -9.75 3.50 -7.82
C HIS A 57 -9.20 2.89 -6.51
N PHE A 58 -9.35 1.58 -6.34
CA PHE A 58 -8.76 0.86 -5.21
C PHE A 58 -7.22 0.93 -5.23
N TYR A 59 -6.59 0.56 -6.34
CA TYR A 59 -5.12 0.60 -6.43
C TYR A 59 -4.54 2.00 -6.30
N THR A 60 -5.19 3.02 -6.87
CA THR A 60 -4.75 4.42 -6.72
C THR A 60 -4.77 4.88 -5.26
N ALA A 61 -5.63 4.30 -4.42
CA ALA A 61 -5.69 4.62 -2.99
C ALA A 61 -4.73 3.76 -2.14
N VAL A 62 -4.59 2.46 -2.43
CA VAL A 62 -3.82 1.53 -1.59
C VAL A 62 -2.33 1.56 -1.90
N LEU A 63 -1.92 1.67 -3.17
CA LEU A 63 -0.50 1.65 -3.54
C LEU A 63 0.32 2.78 -2.88
N PRO A 64 -0.19 4.03 -2.74
CA PRO A 64 0.52 5.07 -2.02
C PRO A 64 0.87 4.71 -0.56
N LEU A 65 0.03 3.93 0.13
CA LEU A 65 0.29 3.49 1.51
C LEU A 65 1.59 2.70 1.59
N LEU A 66 1.83 1.80 0.63
CA LEU A 66 3.06 1.01 0.54
C LEU A 66 4.24 1.82 0.00
N LYS A 67 3.98 2.76 -0.92
CA LYS A 67 5.01 3.55 -1.60
C LYS A 67 5.79 4.45 -0.63
N LYS A 68 5.13 5.00 0.40
CA LYS A 68 5.78 5.88 1.39
C LYS A 68 7.05 5.24 1.98
N TYR A 69 6.95 3.98 2.37
CA TYR A 69 8.07 3.23 2.94
C TYR A 69 9.17 2.95 1.91
N VAL A 70 8.82 2.59 0.67
CA VAL A 70 9.81 2.39 -0.41
C VAL A 70 10.59 3.67 -0.69
N CYS A 71 9.93 4.83 -0.65
CA CYS A 71 10.58 6.12 -0.86
C CYS A 71 11.63 6.46 0.21
N LEU A 72 11.55 5.89 1.42
CA LEU A 72 12.57 6.07 2.45
C LEU A 72 13.95 5.56 1.97
N PHE A 73 13.98 4.43 1.25
CA PHE A 73 15.21 3.89 0.66
C PHE A 73 15.71 4.65 -0.58
N GLN A 74 14.88 5.55 -1.11
CA GLN A 74 15.19 6.38 -2.28
C GLN A 74 15.62 7.80 -1.88
N THR A 75 15.66 8.09 -0.58
CA THR A 75 16.14 9.37 -0.08
C THR A 75 17.64 9.52 -0.34
N LYS A 76 18.09 10.78 -0.48
CA LYS A 76 19.50 11.09 -0.75
C LYS A 76 20.43 10.64 0.37
N GLU A 77 19.92 10.64 1.61
CA GLU A 77 20.68 10.33 2.82
C GLU A 77 20.10 9.09 3.51
N PRO A 78 20.94 8.18 4.03
CA PRO A 78 20.45 6.97 4.68
C PRO A 78 19.83 7.28 6.05
N LEU A 79 18.49 7.29 6.11
CA LEU A 79 17.72 7.52 7.34
C LEU A 79 17.41 6.21 8.09
N ILE A 80 18.44 5.42 8.40
CA ILE A 80 18.28 4.09 9.02
C ILE A 80 17.61 4.14 10.40
N HIS A 81 17.78 5.23 11.15
CA HIS A 81 17.12 5.43 12.45
C HIS A 81 15.60 5.57 12.34
N LYS A 82 15.06 6.06 11.21
CA LYS A 82 13.61 6.15 11.00
C LYS A 82 13.00 4.86 10.48
N LEU A 83 13.83 3.90 10.08
CA LEU A 83 13.40 2.72 9.34
C LEU A 83 12.47 1.83 10.17
N TYR A 84 12.73 1.69 11.48
CA TYR A 84 11.89 0.88 12.34
C TYR A 84 10.50 1.51 12.54
N ASP A 85 10.46 2.79 12.92
CA ASP A 85 9.21 3.49 13.20
C ASP A 85 8.32 3.59 11.96
N GLU A 86 8.91 3.85 10.79
CA GLU A 86 8.16 3.90 9.52
C GLU A 86 7.65 2.51 9.10
N GLN A 87 8.32 1.41 9.45
CA GLN A 87 7.80 0.05 9.23
C GLN A 87 6.61 -0.25 10.14
N GLU A 88 6.72 0.10 11.42
CA GLU A 88 5.66 -0.10 12.40
C GLU A 88 4.41 0.69 11.99
N GLN A 89 4.60 1.96 11.62
CA GLN A 89 3.51 2.80 11.15
C GLN A 89 2.89 2.29 9.85
N LEU A 90 3.71 1.91 8.86
CA LEU A 90 3.22 1.30 7.62
C LEU A 90 2.31 0.10 7.90
N PHE A 91 2.77 -0.79 8.78
CA PHE A 91 2.05 -2.01 9.08
C PHE A 91 0.73 -1.72 9.80
N LEU A 92 0.73 -0.82 10.79
CA LEU A 92 -0.46 -0.37 11.50
C LEU A 92 -1.48 0.30 10.56
N ASP A 93 -1.02 1.25 9.74
CA ASP A 93 -1.85 1.97 8.78
C ASP A 93 -2.50 0.99 7.80
N PHE A 94 -1.71 0.04 7.29
CA PHE A 94 -2.20 -0.96 6.34
C PHE A 94 -3.24 -1.89 6.99
N LEU A 95 -2.99 -2.37 8.21
CA LEU A 95 -3.95 -3.19 8.95
C LEU A 95 -5.26 -2.44 9.24
N SER A 96 -5.18 -1.14 9.56
CA SER A 96 -6.35 -0.31 9.85
C SER A 96 -7.32 -0.18 8.66
N CYS A 97 -6.86 -0.46 7.44
CA CYS A 97 -7.68 -0.44 6.24
C CYS A 97 -8.77 -1.53 6.24
N PHE A 98 -8.57 -2.64 6.95
CA PHE A 98 -9.48 -3.79 6.89
C PHE A 98 -9.71 -4.51 8.22
N LEU A 99 -8.96 -4.18 9.28
CA LEU A 99 -9.17 -4.71 10.63
C LEU A 99 -9.94 -3.74 11.52
N LYS A 100 -10.64 -4.32 12.49
CA LYS A 100 -11.34 -3.59 13.55
C LYS A 100 -10.35 -2.82 14.43
N HIS A 101 -10.71 -1.60 14.84
CA HIS A 101 -9.85 -0.76 15.68
C HIS A 101 -9.56 -1.42 17.04
N GLU A 102 -10.51 -2.17 17.57
CA GLU A 102 -10.39 -2.92 18.83
C GLU A 102 -9.29 -3.99 18.78
N VAL A 103 -8.99 -4.51 17.59
CA VAL A 103 -7.93 -5.51 17.40
C VAL A 103 -6.55 -4.87 17.42
N LEU A 104 -6.45 -3.61 16.98
CA LEU A 104 -5.19 -2.87 16.87
C LEU A 104 -4.85 -2.13 18.17
N LYS A 105 -5.87 -1.63 18.86
CA LYS A 105 -5.71 -0.78 20.05
C LYS A 105 -4.94 -1.51 21.16
N GLY A 106 -3.84 -0.90 21.60
CA GLY A 106 -3.04 -1.39 22.73
C GLY A 106 -2.20 -2.63 22.44
N LYS A 107 -2.14 -3.11 21.19
CA LYS A 107 -1.22 -4.19 20.81
C LYS A 107 0.13 -3.62 20.39
N ASN A 108 1.20 -4.27 20.87
CA ASN A 108 2.54 -4.02 20.36
C ASN A 108 2.80 -4.80 19.07
N VAL A 109 3.88 -4.44 18.38
CA VAL A 109 4.29 -5.07 17.11
C VAL A 109 4.36 -6.60 17.18
N LYS A 110 4.94 -7.16 18.25
CA LYS A 110 5.05 -8.62 18.41
C LYS A 110 3.68 -9.29 18.46
N GLN A 111 2.73 -8.68 19.18
CA GLN A 111 1.36 -9.16 19.24
C GLN A 111 0.68 -9.05 17.88
N LEU A 112 0.89 -7.96 17.13
CA LEU A 112 0.33 -7.75 15.79
C LEU A 112 0.87 -8.76 14.76
N LEU A 113 2.14 -9.15 14.87
CA LEU A 113 2.74 -10.21 14.03
C LEU A 113 2.12 -11.59 14.28
N SER A 114 1.55 -11.81 15.46
CA SER A 114 0.90 -13.08 15.84
C SER A 114 -0.60 -13.13 15.54
N VAL A 115 -1.21 -12.02 15.10
CA VAL A 115 -2.65 -11.99 14.80
C VAL A 115 -2.93 -12.82 13.55
N ASN A 116 -3.91 -13.73 13.66
CA ASN A 116 -4.46 -14.41 12.49
C ASN A 116 -5.33 -13.44 11.69
N LEU A 117 -4.79 -12.99 10.56
CA LEU A 117 -5.44 -11.98 9.71
C LEU A 117 -6.57 -12.54 8.85
N SER A 118 -6.91 -13.83 8.96
CA SER A 118 -7.95 -14.49 8.16
C SER A 118 -9.28 -14.68 8.90
N GLU A 119 -9.35 -14.29 10.18
CA GLU A 119 -10.55 -14.48 11.01
C GLU A 119 -11.58 -13.37 10.82
N ASP A 120 -12.84 -13.74 10.57
CA ASP A 120 -13.94 -12.78 10.39
C ASP A 120 -14.19 -11.92 11.65
N GLU A 121 -13.85 -12.42 12.83
CA GLU A 121 -14.01 -11.70 14.10
C GLU A 121 -13.10 -10.48 14.21
N VAL A 122 -11.91 -10.53 13.60
CA VAL A 122 -10.95 -9.42 13.63
C VAL A 122 -11.16 -8.43 12.49
N MET A 123 -11.79 -8.86 11.41
CA MET A 123 -11.99 -8.06 10.21
C MET A 123 -13.17 -7.09 10.32
N LEU A 124 -13.04 -5.96 9.62
CA LEU A 124 -14.18 -5.12 9.31
C LEU A 124 -15.14 -5.85 8.38
N LYS A 125 -16.42 -5.48 8.44
CA LYS A 125 -17.37 -5.87 7.39
C LYS A 125 -16.83 -5.38 6.05
N LYS A 126 -16.99 -6.18 4.99
CA LYS A 126 -16.45 -5.87 3.64
C LYS A 126 -16.83 -4.47 3.12
N SER A 127 -18.03 -3.97 3.47
CA SER A 127 -18.51 -2.63 3.11
C SER A 127 -17.92 -1.47 3.95
N LYS A 128 -17.18 -1.79 5.00
CA LYS A 128 -16.55 -0.83 5.93
C LYS A 128 -15.03 -0.79 5.82
N MET A 129 -14.44 -1.67 5.01
CA MET A 129 -13.01 -1.58 4.69
C MET A 129 -12.74 -0.28 3.92
N PHE A 130 -11.52 0.23 4.03
CA PHE A 130 -11.04 1.32 3.21
C PHE A 130 -10.93 0.86 1.76
N LEU A 131 -11.69 1.50 0.86
CA LEU A 131 -11.65 1.21 -0.59
C LEU A 131 -11.22 2.43 -1.41
N GLY A 132 -10.88 3.53 -0.74
CA GLY A 132 -10.54 4.80 -1.37
C GLY A 132 -11.67 5.33 -2.25
N SER A 133 -11.36 5.84 -3.44
CA SER A 133 -12.38 6.41 -4.33
C SER A 133 -13.38 5.38 -4.87
N ALA A 134 -13.12 4.07 -4.72
CA ALA A 134 -14.04 3.02 -5.14
C ALA A 134 -15.31 2.99 -4.27
N GLU A 135 -15.27 3.53 -3.04
CA GLU A 135 -16.41 3.64 -2.13
C GLU A 135 -17.62 4.33 -2.78
N SER A 136 -17.36 5.37 -3.59
CA SER A 136 -18.38 6.12 -4.32
C SER A 136 -19.15 5.29 -5.37
N ILE A 137 -18.55 4.20 -5.85
CA ILE A 137 -19.17 3.27 -6.80
C ILE A 137 -19.90 2.17 -6.02
N VAL A 138 -19.24 1.63 -4.97
CA VAL A 138 -19.80 0.59 -4.10
C VAL A 138 -21.08 1.07 -3.40
N SER A 139 -21.12 2.32 -2.95
CA SER A 139 -22.27 2.89 -2.23
C SER A 139 -23.52 3.05 -3.10
N LYS A 140 -23.36 3.13 -4.42
CA LYS A 140 -24.48 3.31 -5.35
C LYS A 140 -25.25 2.02 -5.60
N ASP A 141 -24.56 0.89 -5.58
CA ASP A 141 -25.18 -0.41 -5.82
C ASP A 141 -24.41 -1.54 -5.15
N LEU A 142 -24.65 -1.71 -3.85
CA LEU A 142 -23.98 -2.72 -3.03
C LEU A 142 -24.38 -4.17 -3.42
N LYS A 143 -25.54 -4.35 -4.05
CA LYS A 143 -26.08 -5.67 -4.41
C LYS A 143 -25.62 -6.15 -5.78
N HIS A 144 -25.00 -5.30 -6.58
CA HIS A 144 -24.49 -5.68 -7.89
C HIS A 144 -23.42 -6.78 -7.79
N ASP A 145 -23.55 -7.84 -8.58
CA ASP A 145 -22.63 -9.00 -8.54
C ASP A 145 -21.15 -8.63 -8.68
N THR A 146 -20.82 -7.71 -9.59
CA THR A 146 -19.47 -7.20 -9.77
C THR A 146 -18.94 -6.46 -8.54
N VAL A 147 -19.79 -5.73 -7.80
CA VAL A 147 -19.40 -5.06 -6.55
C VAL A 147 -19.14 -6.11 -5.48
N ALA A 148 -20.02 -7.11 -5.33
CA ALA A 148 -19.81 -8.21 -4.38
C ALA A 148 -18.51 -8.99 -4.68
N ALA A 149 -18.25 -9.31 -5.95
CA ALA A 149 -17.03 -9.96 -6.39
C ALA A 149 -15.78 -9.10 -6.15
N PHE A 150 -15.87 -7.78 -6.38
CA PHE A 150 -14.80 -6.83 -6.08
C PHE A 150 -14.50 -6.77 -4.58
N LEU A 151 -15.51 -6.65 -3.72
CA LEU A 151 -15.31 -6.60 -2.27
C LEU A 151 -14.63 -7.86 -1.72
N LYS A 152 -14.99 -9.04 -2.26
CA LYS A 152 -14.31 -10.30 -1.93
C LYS A 152 -12.82 -10.27 -2.34
N GLN A 153 -12.52 -9.80 -3.55
CA GLN A 153 -11.14 -9.71 -4.04
C GLN A 153 -10.32 -8.66 -3.30
N ALA A 154 -10.89 -7.51 -2.98
CA ALA A 154 -10.22 -6.45 -2.22
C ALA A 154 -9.86 -6.94 -0.81
N ASN A 155 -10.78 -7.63 -0.13
CA ASN A 155 -10.51 -8.24 1.17
C ASN A 155 -9.38 -9.28 1.08
N GLN A 156 -9.44 -10.20 0.10
CA GLN A 156 -8.38 -11.17 -0.13
C GLN A 156 -7.01 -10.50 -0.37
N ALA A 157 -6.98 -9.46 -1.20
CA ALA A 157 -5.75 -8.72 -1.50
C ALA A 157 -5.15 -8.05 -0.25
N TYR A 158 -5.99 -7.48 0.62
CA TYR A 158 -5.53 -6.93 1.90
C TYR A 158 -4.94 -8.01 2.81
N VAL A 159 -5.63 -9.15 2.95
CA VAL A 159 -5.16 -10.26 3.80
C VAL A 159 -3.82 -10.81 3.29
N GLU A 160 -3.72 -11.11 1.99
CA GLU A 160 -2.48 -11.63 1.40
C GLU A 160 -1.33 -10.63 1.52
N CYS A 161 -1.59 -9.35 1.26
CA CYS A 161 -0.57 -8.32 1.39
C CYS A 161 -0.13 -8.13 2.85
N ALA A 162 -1.07 -8.11 3.80
CA ALA A 162 -0.74 -7.97 5.21
C ALA A 162 0.03 -9.18 5.76
N GLN A 163 -0.31 -10.40 5.35
CA GLN A 163 0.46 -11.61 5.67
C GLN A 163 1.86 -11.57 5.06
N TYR A 164 1.99 -11.05 3.83
CA TYR A 164 3.29 -10.83 3.22
C TYR A 164 4.13 -9.83 4.03
N LEU A 165 3.53 -8.71 4.46
CA LEU A 165 4.18 -7.71 5.31
C LEU A 165 4.58 -8.28 6.67
N GLN A 166 3.71 -9.04 7.34
CA GLN A 166 4.03 -9.76 8.60
C GLN A 166 5.27 -10.64 8.45
N LYS A 167 5.42 -11.32 7.31
CA LYS A 167 6.54 -12.22 7.04
C LYS A 167 7.83 -11.50 6.63
N LYS A 168 7.72 -10.35 5.95
CA LYS A 168 8.85 -9.72 5.26
C LYS A 168 9.39 -8.46 5.93
N LEU A 169 8.57 -7.74 6.68
CA LEU A 169 9.06 -6.59 7.43
C LEU A 169 9.85 -7.08 8.65
N PRO A 170 11.10 -6.62 8.87
CA PRO A 170 11.90 -6.96 10.06
C PRO A 170 11.42 -6.24 11.34
N LEU A 171 10.13 -6.31 11.61
CA LEU A 171 9.42 -5.70 12.74
C LEU A 171 9.84 -6.25 14.11
N ASN A 172 10.50 -7.40 14.14
CA ASN A 172 11.07 -8.02 15.34
C ASN A 172 12.60 -7.83 15.46
N SER A 173 13.21 -7.01 14.59
CA SER A 173 14.66 -6.77 14.60
C SER A 173 15.06 -5.93 15.81
N SER A 174 15.79 -6.54 16.74
CA SER A 174 16.39 -5.85 17.89
C SER A 174 17.36 -4.74 17.46
N PHE A 175 18.04 -4.93 16.33
CA PHE A 175 18.95 -3.96 15.76
C PHE A 175 18.23 -2.70 15.29
N LEU A 176 17.18 -2.84 14.47
CA LEU A 176 16.42 -1.69 13.98
C LEU A 176 15.70 -0.96 15.12
N GLN A 177 15.19 -1.70 16.10
CA GLN A 177 14.61 -1.14 17.33
C GLN A 177 15.63 -0.37 18.17
N SER A 178 16.91 -0.76 18.15
CA SER A 178 17.95 -0.07 18.92
C SER A 178 18.48 1.15 18.17
N ILE A 179 18.55 1.09 16.84
CA ILE A 179 18.94 2.25 16.02
C ILE A 179 17.87 3.34 16.09
N SER A 180 16.58 3.03 16.14
CA SER A 180 15.54 4.06 16.18
C SER A 180 15.66 5.01 17.37
N GLU A 181 16.25 4.53 18.47
CA GLU A 181 16.52 5.32 19.68
C GLU A 181 17.61 6.39 19.50
N ILE A 182 18.34 6.35 18.39
CA ILE A 182 19.28 7.42 18.00
C ILE A 182 18.52 8.66 17.54
N ASP A 183 17.26 8.53 17.08
CA ASP A 183 16.46 9.69 16.70
C ASP A 183 16.35 10.67 17.88
N PRO A 184 16.64 11.97 17.70
CA PRO A 184 16.53 12.96 18.78
C PRO A 184 15.17 12.99 19.46
N ILE A 185 14.09 12.58 18.77
CA ILE A 185 12.74 12.52 19.33
C ILE A 185 12.65 11.46 20.45
N ALA A 186 13.44 10.39 20.38
CA ALA A 186 13.44 9.32 21.38
C ALA A 186 14.20 9.70 22.67
N ARG A 187 14.86 10.86 22.72
CA ARG A 187 15.64 11.28 23.89
C ARG A 187 14.80 11.37 25.17
N GLY A 188 15.33 10.87 26.29
CA GLY A 188 14.65 10.89 27.59
C GLY A 188 13.51 9.87 27.75
N HIS A 189 13.22 9.04 26.76
CA HIS A 189 12.27 7.93 26.93
C HIS A 189 12.89 6.81 27.76
N SER A 190 12.07 6.14 28.59
CA SER A 190 12.54 5.18 29.60
C SER A 190 13.27 3.96 29.03
N VAL A 191 13.05 3.62 27.76
CA VAL A 191 13.63 2.45 27.09
C VAL A 191 14.85 2.78 26.23
N THR A 192 15.11 4.08 25.99
CA THR A 192 16.11 4.57 25.02
C THR A 192 17.52 4.24 25.47
N ALA A 193 17.88 4.59 26.71
CA ALA A 193 19.21 4.30 27.25
C ALA A 193 19.52 2.79 27.25
N ASP A 194 18.54 1.95 27.59
CA ASP A 194 18.70 0.49 27.62
C ASP A 194 18.93 -0.11 26.22
N ARG A 195 18.27 0.44 25.21
CA ARG A 195 18.41 0.02 23.82
C ARG A 195 19.71 0.53 23.20
N LEU A 196 20.09 1.79 23.46
CA LEU A 196 21.38 2.34 23.05
C LEU A 196 22.54 1.54 23.64
N LYS A 197 22.49 1.17 24.94
CA LYS A 197 23.50 0.29 25.57
C LYS A 197 23.69 -1.07 24.87
N ARG A 198 22.68 -1.56 24.14
CA ARG A 198 22.75 -2.82 23.40
C ARG A 198 23.36 -2.65 22.00
N LEU A 199 23.33 -1.44 21.45
CA LEU A 199 23.73 -1.16 20.07
C LEU A 199 25.17 -1.62 19.76
N PRO A 200 26.20 -1.34 20.60
CA PRO A 200 27.58 -1.78 20.31
C PRO A 200 27.72 -3.29 20.17
N LYS A 201 26.89 -4.06 20.90
CA LYS A 201 26.89 -5.53 20.85
C LYS A 201 26.27 -6.07 19.56
N LEU A 202 25.47 -5.26 18.86
CA LEU A 202 24.81 -5.60 17.60
C LEU A 202 25.64 -5.17 16.37
N VAL A 203 26.53 -4.19 16.53
CA VAL A 203 27.44 -3.68 15.49
C VAL A 203 28.88 -3.67 15.98
N THR A 204 29.42 -4.86 16.19
CA THR A 204 30.76 -5.07 16.77
C THR A 204 31.92 -4.56 15.91
N ASN A 205 31.65 -4.21 14.65
CA ASN A 205 32.63 -3.71 13.69
C ASN A 205 32.65 -2.18 13.58
N VAL A 206 31.79 -1.47 14.33
CA VAL A 206 31.66 0.00 14.22
C VAL A 206 32.39 0.73 15.34
N LEU A 207 32.31 0.22 16.57
CA LEU A 207 32.89 0.86 17.75
C LEU A 207 34.27 0.28 18.06
N MET A 208 35.31 1.12 18.06
CA MET A 208 36.64 0.70 18.48
C MET A 208 36.71 0.57 20.01
N GLN A 209 37.61 -0.28 20.53
CA GLN A 209 37.75 -0.48 21.99
C GLN A 209 38.03 0.82 22.75
N GLU A 210 38.76 1.75 22.13
CA GLU A 210 39.07 3.06 22.71
C GLU A 210 37.82 3.96 22.87
N GLU A 211 36.79 3.75 22.04
CA GLU A 211 35.58 4.56 22.00
C GLU A 211 34.47 4.02 22.91
N GLU A 212 34.60 2.78 23.40
CA GLU A 212 33.57 2.08 24.19
C GLU A 212 33.25 2.79 25.52
N MET A 213 34.28 3.32 26.18
CA MET A 213 34.12 4.08 27.41
C MET A 213 33.38 5.40 27.17
N GLN A 214 33.74 6.11 26.10
CA GLN A 214 33.09 7.37 25.73
C GLN A 214 31.63 7.15 25.35
N TYR A 215 31.35 6.15 24.52
CA TYR A 215 29.98 5.79 24.15
C TYR A 215 29.12 5.48 25.38
N SER A 216 29.66 4.72 26.33
CA SER A 216 28.95 4.37 27.56
C SER A 216 28.60 5.61 28.39
N LEU A 217 29.48 6.60 28.45
CA LEU A 217 29.24 7.89 29.11
C LEU A 217 28.15 8.69 28.36
N ASP A 218 28.25 8.76 27.03
CA ASP A 218 27.30 9.51 26.21
C ASP A 218 25.87 8.96 26.32
N VAL A 219 25.71 7.63 26.34
CA VAL A 219 24.40 6.98 26.54
C VAL A 219 23.82 7.24 27.94
N HIS A 220 24.66 7.47 28.94
CA HIS A 220 24.20 7.85 30.28
C HIS A 220 23.68 9.29 30.35
N LEU A 221 24.08 10.14 29.40
CA LEU A 221 23.67 11.56 29.31
C LEU A 221 22.52 11.78 28.31
N TYR A 222 22.09 10.72 27.61
CA TYR A 222 21.04 10.74 26.58
C TYR A 222 19.66 10.52 27.18
#